data_AF-A0A6V7JSP6-F1
#
_entry.id   AF-A0A6V7JSP6-F1
#
_cell.length_a   1.000
_cell.length_b   1.000
_cell.length_c   1.000
_cell.angle_alpha   90.00
_cell.angle_beta   90.00
_cell.angle_gamma   90.00
#
_symmetry.space_group_name_H-M   'P 1'
#
loop_
_entity.id
_entity.type
_entity.pdbx_description
1 polymer ?
#
loop_
_entity_poly.entity_id
_entity_poly.type
_entity_poly.pdbx_seq_one_letter_code
_entity_poly.pdbx_strand_id
1 'polypeptide(L)'
;TTYPVLPSAGHAQLRIFNPRDCYLPATIKNQSIIIEPFGMWTDADIRLMDNESIPCSIDLSQCNAGDRISSLIAPIDGQATSYVIEPTSVYSYKDFINKTKTGHPALRVLTFNNLSSTAVTQVRLLKSNYVFETTRSEMSQAQVSQIAEFQPGKYTVEVNGLAVDEITIKLGGVYTLQVYVTESSTKIGLSTITPPNSIHILWQLPQYIVSVVAEVMCVIPGLNFIFSQAPASMKSLIMAFWLMTNSAAHLIVITITAAHFFDRL
;
A
#
# COMPACT_ATOMS: atom_id res chain seq x y z
N THR A 1 13.52 3.05 -6.69
CA THR A 1 12.30 3.47 -5.96
C THR A 1 11.16 3.49 -6.95
N THR A 2 10.07 2.77 -6.69
CA THR A 2 8.90 2.76 -7.58
C THR A 2 8.01 3.94 -7.21
N TYR A 3 8.30 5.12 -7.74
CA TYR A 3 7.44 6.29 -7.52
C TYR A 3 6.21 6.21 -8.43
N PRO A 4 5.03 6.64 -7.96
CA PRO A 4 3.86 6.75 -8.80
C PRO A 4 4.06 7.83 -9.87
N VAL A 5 3.53 7.58 -11.06
CA VAL A 5 3.38 8.62 -12.08
C VAL A 5 2.24 9.52 -11.66
N LEU A 6 2.51 10.82 -11.51
CA LEU A 6 1.50 11.82 -11.19
C LEU A 6 1.00 12.47 -12.49
N PRO A 7 -0.31 12.78 -12.59
CA PRO A 7 -0.86 13.43 -13.77
C PRO A 7 -0.28 14.84 -13.93
N SER A 8 0.21 15.14 -15.13
CA SER A 8 0.67 16.47 -15.54
C SER A 8 -0.45 17.25 -16.23
N ALA A 9 -0.26 18.56 -16.48
CA ALA A 9 -1.23 19.34 -17.25
C ALA A 9 -1.47 18.74 -18.66
N GLY A 10 -2.72 18.70 -19.10
CA GLY A 10 -3.17 18.01 -20.31
C GLY A 10 -3.37 16.50 -20.16
N HIS A 11 -3.13 15.95 -18.97
CA HIS A 11 -3.23 14.53 -18.68
C HIS A 11 -4.05 14.27 -17.40
N ALA A 12 -4.84 13.20 -17.42
CA ALA A 12 -5.61 12.74 -16.28
C ALA A 12 -5.40 11.25 -16.02
N GLN A 13 -5.59 10.85 -14.76
CA GLN A 13 -5.58 9.44 -14.38
C GLN A 13 -6.96 9.02 -13.91
N LEU A 14 -7.44 7.90 -14.42
CA LEU A 14 -8.77 7.38 -14.19
C LEU A 14 -8.70 6.00 -13.55
N ARG A 15 -9.52 5.78 -12.52
CA ARG A 15 -9.74 4.46 -11.93
C ARG A 15 -11.22 4.20 -11.79
N ILE A 16 -11.66 3.00 -12.12
CA ILE A 16 -13.03 2.54 -11.88
C ILE A 16 -12.97 1.36 -10.92
N PHE A 17 -13.61 1.51 -9.78
CA PHE A 17 -13.69 0.47 -8.76
C PHE A 17 -14.94 -0.38 -8.92
N ASN A 18 -14.78 -1.67 -8.68
CA ASN A 18 -15.88 -2.59 -8.44
C ASN A 18 -15.92 -2.93 -6.94
N PRO A 19 -16.67 -2.19 -6.12
CA PRO A 19 -16.77 -2.50 -4.69
C PRO A 19 -17.75 -3.63 -4.39
N ARG A 20 -18.28 -4.31 -5.40
CA ARG A 20 -19.26 -5.40 -5.23
C ARG A 20 -18.58 -6.75 -5.26
N ASP A 21 -19.27 -7.74 -4.70
CA ASP A 21 -18.87 -9.14 -4.71
C ASP A 21 -19.39 -9.90 -5.95
N CYS A 22 -19.20 -9.33 -7.14
CA CYS A 22 -19.65 -9.89 -8.42
C CYS A 22 -18.74 -9.39 -9.54
N TYR A 23 -18.67 -10.14 -10.65
CA TYR A 23 -17.94 -9.67 -11.83
C TYR A 23 -18.74 -8.57 -12.53
N LEU A 24 -18.05 -7.52 -12.96
CA LEU A 24 -18.62 -6.41 -13.72
C LEU A 24 -18.04 -6.36 -15.13
N PRO A 25 -18.72 -6.96 -16.13
CA PRO A 25 -18.43 -6.69 -17.52
C PRO A 25 -18.65 -5.19 -17.80
N ALA A 26 -17.63 -4.53 -18.32
CA ALA A 26 -17.65 -3.11 -18.63
C ALA A 26 -17.12 -2.86 -20.04
N THR A 27 -17.68 -1.86 -20.71
CA THR A 27 -17.18 -1.33 -21.98
C THR A 27 -16.72 0.09 -21.73
N ILE A 28 -15.40 0.31 -21.77
CA ILE A 28 -14.75 1.61 -21.52
C ILE A 28 -13.92 1.95 -22.75
N LYS A 29 -14.07 3.16 -23.32
CA LYS A 29 -13.35 3.57 -24.55
C LYS A 29 -13.48 2.55 -25.70
N ASN A 30 -14.67 1.98 -25.88
CA ASN A 30 -14.96 0.91 -26.86
C ASN A 30 -14.18 -0.41 -26.64
N GLN A 31 -13.52 -0.59 -25.50
CA GLN A 31 -12.89 -1.86 -25.12
C GLN A 31 -13.76 -2.58 -24.09
N SER A 32 -14.01 -3.86 -24.34
CA SER A 32 -14.71 -4.71 -23.38
C SER A 32 -13.72 -5.32 -22.40
N ILE A 33 -13.98 -5.13 -21.11
CA ILE A 33 -13.19 -5.63 -19.99
C ILE A 33 -14.13 -6.26 -18.96
N ILE A 34 -13.57 -7.07 -18.08
CA ILE A 34 -14.31 -7.60 -16.92
C ILE A 34 -13.56 -7.15 -15.67
N ILE A 35 -14.24 -6.40 -14.81
CA ILE A 35 -13.69 -5.98 -13.51
C ILE A 35 -14.10 -7.03 -12.48
N GLU A 36 -13.11 -7.70 -11.89
CA GLU A 36 -13.32 -8.74 -10.88
C GLU A 36 -13.99 -8.18 -9.61
N PRO A 37 -14.61 -9.03 -8.77
CA PRO A 37 -15.10 -8.64 -7.44
C PRO A 37 -14.01 -7.95 -6.63
N PHE A 38 -14.31 -6.79 -6.04
CA PHE A 38 -13.32 -5.94 -5.34
C PHE A 38 -12.09 -5.57 -6.19
N GLY A 39 -12.23 -5.65 -7.52
CA GLY A 39 -11.23 -5.28 -8.49
C GLY A 39 -11.30 -3.79 -8.85
N MET A 40 -10.35 -3.39 -9.68
CA MET A 40 -10.32 -2.05 -10.25
C MET A 40 -9.73 -2.06 -11.65
N TRP A 41 -10.29 -1.24 -12.54
CA TRP A 41 -9.67 -0.91 -13.81
C TRP A 41 -8.95 0.43 -13.68
N THR A 42 -7.76 0.55 -14.26
CA THR A 42 -6.93 1.76 -14.19
C THR A 42 -6.45 2.14 -15.57
N ASP A 43 -6.57 3.43 -15.89
CA ASP A 43 -5.86 4.06 -16.99
C ASP A 43 -5.02 5.20 -16.41
N ALA A 44 -3.70 5.00 -16.45
CA ALA A 44 -2.75 5.88 -15.78
C ALA A 44 -2.42 7.14 -16.58
N ASP A 45 -2.75 7.17 -17.88
CA ASP A 45 -2.35 8.25 -18.76
C ASP A 45 -3.40 8.51 -19.84
N ILE A 46 -4.35 9.40 -19.51
CA ILE A 46 -5.37 9.88 -20.44
C ILE A 46 -5.02 11.29 -20.87
N ARG A 47 -4.69 11.45 -22.15
CA ARG A 47 -4.55 12.78 -22.75
C ARG A 47 -5.93 13.41 -22.93
N LEU A 48 -6.13 14.59 -22.35
CA LEU A 48 -7.37 15.34 -22.48
C LEU A 48 -7.29 16.31 -23.65
N MET A 49 -8.20 16.16 -24.62
CA MET A 49 -8.40 17.12 -25.70
C MET A 49 -9.81 17.70 -25.49
N ASP A 50 -9.88 18.89 -24.89
CA ASP A 50 -11.10 19.68 -24.64
C ASP A 50 -12.36 18.93 -24.15
N ASN A 51 -12.53 18.85 -22.82
CA ASN A 51 -13.76 18.44 -22.13
C ASN A 51 -14.38 17.09 -22.60
N GLU A 52 -13.53 16.19 -23.08
CA GLU A 52 -13.92 14.89 -23.62
C GLU A 52 -14.46 13.99 -22.49
N SER A 53 -15.76 13.72 -22.54
CA SER A 53 -16.37 12.73 -21.65
C SER A 53 -16.21 11.33 -22.23
N ILE A 54 -15.73 10.41 -21.41
CA ILE A 54 -15.47 9.03 -21.81
C ILE A 54 -16.76 8.22 -21.59
N PRO A 55 -17.33 7.63 -22.65
CA PRO A 55 -18.46 6.73 -22.48
C PRO A 55 -18.02 5.46 -21.77
N CYS A 56 -18.74 5.13 -20.70
CA CYS A 56 -18.56 3.91 -19.93
C CYS A 56 -19.92 3.20 -19.82
N SER A 57 -19.98 1.94 -20.23
CA SER A 57 -21.14 1.08 -20.02
C SER A 57 -20.78 -0.09 -19.12
N ILE A 58 -21.58 -0.36 -18.10
CA ILE A 58 -21.39 -1.48 -17.18
C ILE A 58 -22.63 -2.36 -17.20
N ASP A 59 -22.40 -3.68 -17.20
CA ASP A 59 -23.43 -4.69 -17.12
C ASP A 59 -23.56 -5.18 -15.66
N LEU A 60 -24.70 -4.89 -15.02
CA LEU A 60 -24.97 -5.29 -13.63
C LEU A 60 -25.78 -6.59 -13.51
N SER A 61 -26.03 -7.28 -14.62
CA SER A 61 -26.81 -8.52 -14.64
C SER A 61 -26.25 -9.59 -13.70
N GLN A 62 -24.92 -9.65 -13.56
CA GLN A 62 -24.24 -10.60 -12.65
C GLN A 62 -24.28 -10.19 -11.17
N CYS A 63 -24.79 -9.01 -10.85
CA CYS A 63 -24.85 -8.45 -9.50
C CYS A 63 -26.28 -8.35 -8.94
N ASN A 64 -27.27 -8.91 -9.63
CA ASN A 64 -28.70 -8.80 -9.28
C ASN A 64 -29.19 -7.35 -9.09
N ALA A 65 -28.54 -6.38 -9.75
CA ALA A 65 -28.73 -4.95 -9.51
C ALA A 65 -29.29 -4.17 -10.72
N GLY A 66 -29.87 -4.88 -11.69
CA GLY A 66 -30.42 -4.33 -12.93
C GLY A 66 -29.62 -4.70 -14.18
N ASP A 67 -30.03 -4.15 -15.32
CA ASP A 67 -29.42 -4.40 -16.64
C ASP A 67 -28.18 -3.51 -16.88
N ARG A 68 -27.91 -3.17 -18.15
CA ARG A 68 -26.80 -2.35 -18.59
C ARG A 68 -27.01 -0.88 -18.26
N ILE A 69 -25.97 -0.28 -17.72
CA ILE A 69 -25.93 1.13 -17.32
C ILE A 69 -24.91 1.82 -18.18
N SER A 70 -25.28 2.97 -18.73
CA SER A 70 -24.40 3.81 -19.53
C SER A 70 -24.23 5.15 -18.83
N SER A 71 -22.99 5.55 -18.63
CA SER A 71 -22.63 6.82 -18.01
C SER A 71 -21.50 7.50 -18.79
N LEU A 72 -21.41 8.82 -18.63
CA LEU A 72 -20.31 9.62 -19.17
C LEU A 72 -19.40 10.00 -18.01
N ILE A 73 -18.14 9.61 -18.10
CA ILE A 73 -17.12 9.94 -17.10
C ILE A 73 -16.34 11.14 -17.64
N ALA A 74 -16.28 12.23 -16.86
CA ALA A 74 -15.47 13.39 -17.20
C ALA A 74 -14.20 13.39 -16.32
N PRO A 75 -13.03 13.01 -16.86
CA PRO A 75 -11.77 13.11 -16.12
C PRO A 75 -11.40 14.57 -15.89
N ILE A 76 -10.67 14.83 -14.80
CA ILE A 76 -10.26 16.18 -14.40
C ILE A 76 -8.78 16.35 -14.73
N ASP A 77 -8.45 17.42 -15.44
CA ASP A 77 -7.06 17.71 -15.85
C ASP A 77 -6.12 17.87 -14.66
N GLY A 78 -4.92 17.29 -14.77
CA GLY A 78 -3.89 17.31 -13.73
C GLY A 78 -4.28 16.56 -12.45
N GLN A 79 -5.33 15.74 -12.49
CA GLN A 79 -5.84 15.03 -11.33
C GLN A 79 -6.05 13.54 -11.60
N ALA A 80 -5.87 12.76 -10.53
CA ALA A 80 -6.31 11.39 -10.50
C ALA A 80 -7.67 11.31 -9.82
N THR A 81 -8.64 10.75 -10.55
CA THR A 81 -10.01 10.65 -10.09
C THR A 81 -10.45 9.20 -10.16
N SER A 82 -11.06 8.77 -9.07
CA SER A 82 -11.57 7.42 -8.88
C SER A 82 -13.08 7.46 -8.92
N TYR A 83 -13.67 6.52 -9.66
CA TYR A 83 -15.10 6.46 -9.92
C TYR A 83 -15.66 5.12 -9.44
N VAL A 84 -16.88 5.18 -8.91
CA VAL A 84 -17.72 4.04 -8.61
C VAL A 84 -19.02 4.27 -9.37
N ILE A 85 -19.38 3.30 -10.19
CA ILE A 85 -20.57 3.42 -11.04
C ILE A 85 -21.72 2.74 -10.32
N GLU A 86 -22.78 3.50 -10.08
CA GLU A 86 -23.99 3.04 -9.42
C GLU A 86 -25.17 3.06 -10.39
N PRO A 87 -26.31 2.45 -10.02
CA PRO A 87 -27.44 2.39 -10.91
C PRO A 87 -28.01 3.75 -11.35
N THR A 88 -27.98 4.71 -10.44
CA THR A 88 -28.62 6.02 -10.61
C THR A 88 -27.62 7.16 -10.76
N SER A 89 -26.37 6.97 -10.40
CA SER A 89 -25.35 8.03 -10.38
C SER A 89 -23.94 7.46 -10.52
N VAL A 90 -23.00 8.31 -10.93
CA VAL A 90 -21.57 7.98 -10.87
C VAL A 90 -20.99 8.72 -9.67
N TYR A 91 -20.55 7.97 -8.68
CA TYR A 91 -19.81 8.52 -7.55
C TYR A 91 -18.36 8.73 -7.95
N SER A 92 -17.79 9.90 -7.65
CA SER A 92 -16.40 10.20 -7.98
C SER A 92 -15.71 10.95 -6.84
N TYR A 93 -14.41 10.71 -6.68
CA TYR A 93 -13.60 11.39 -5.67
C TYR A 93 -12.16 11.57 -6.14
N LYS A 94 -11.50 12.59 -5.59
CA LYS A 94 -10.07 12.84 -5.80
C LYS A 94 -9.23 11.75 -5.14
N ASP A 95 -8.43 11.06 -5.93
CA ASP A 95 -7.61 9.99 -5.41
C ASP A 95 -6.29 10.51 -4.79
N PHE A 96 -5.77 9.76 -3.83
CA PHE A 96 -4.47 10.03 -3.24
C PHE A 96 -3.49 8.99 -3.76
N ILE A 97 -2.58 9.40 -4.63
CA ILE A 97 -1.58 8.49 -5.23
C ILE A 97 -0.19 8.73 -4.61
N ASN A 98 0.06 9.96 -4.16
CA ASN A 98 1.37 10.33 -3.69
C ASN A 98 1.77 9.48 -2.47
N LYS A 99 3.06 9.19 -2.33
CA LYS A 99 3.55 8.53 -1.13
C LYS A 99 3.53 9.50 0.03
N THR A 100 3.26 8.99 1.22
CA THR A 100 3.33 9.75 2.46
C THR A 100 4.73 10.30 2.68
N LYS A 101 4.85 11.45 3.34
CA LYS A 101 6.15 12.05 3.65
C LYS A 101 6.95 11.21 4.66
N THR A 102 6.25 10.46 5.49
CA THR A 102 6.79 9.55 6.52
C THR A 102 7.25 8.22 5.93
N GLY A 103 6.84 7.87 4.71
CA GLY A 103 7.09 6.55 4.11
C GLY A 103 6.18 5.44 4.64
N HIS A 104 5.33 5.72 5.63
CA HIS A 104 4.33 4.79 6.15
C HIS A 104 3.23 4.50 5.12
N PRO A 105 2.64 3.30 5.10
CA PRO A 105 1.49 3.03 4.23
C PRO A 105 0.31 3.95 4.55
N ALA A 106 -0.39 4.36 3.51
CA ALA A 106 -1.63 5.11 3.63
C ALA A 106 -2.82 4.22 3.24
N LEU A 107 -3.89 4.32 4.02
CA LEU A 107 -5.12 3.56 3.81
C LEU A 107 -6.32 4.50 3.79
N ARG A 108 -7.22 4.22 2.86
CA ARG A 108 -8.54 4.84 2.73
C ARG A 108 -9.59 3.73 2.66
N VAL A 109 -10.79 3.99 3.16
CA VAL A 109 -11.92 3.07 3.06
C VAL A 109 -12.91 3.58 2.02
N LEU A 110 -13.27 2.71 1.08
CA LEU A 110 -14.37 2.90 0.14
C LEU A 110 -15.49 1.94 0.55
N THR A 111 -16.54 2.48 1.14
CA THR A 111 -17.69 1.70 1.59
C THR A 111 -18.76 1.72 0.51
N PHE A 112 -19.29 0.56 0.17
CA PHE A 112 -20.48 0.39 -0.64
C PHE A 112 -21.58 -0.24 0.23
N ASN A 113 -22.51 0.59 0.68
CA ASN A 113 -23.48 0.20 1.69
C ASN A 113 -24.88 0.03 1.07
N ASN A 114 -25.39 -1.20 1.02
CA ASN A 114 -26.71 -1.53 0.50
C ASN A 114 -27.82 -1.58 1.59
N LEU A 115 -27.56 -1.08 2.80
CA LEU A 115 -28.53 -0.98 3.90
C LEU A 115 -29.48 0.23 3.72
N SER A 116 -29.99 0.81 4.82
CA SER A 116 -30.81 2.03 4.77
C SER A 116 -30.01 3.25 4.30
N SER A 117 -30.72 4.27 3.79
CA SER A 117 -30.12 5.47 3.19
C SER A 117 -29.31 6.36 4.15
N THR A 118 -29.36 6.09 5.47
CA THR A 118 -28.63 6.82 6.52
C THR A 118 -27.73 5.91 7.35
N ALA A 119 -27.50 4.66 6.90
CA ALA A 119 -26.68 3.72 7.63
C ALA A 119 -25.22 4.20 7.72
N VAL A 120 -24.72 4.29 8.95
CA VAL A 120 -23.30 4.53 9.24
C VAL A 120 -22.57 3.21 9.19
N THR A 121 -21.46 3.16 8.46
CA THR A 121 -20.53 2.03 8.48
C THR A 121 -19.26 2.43 9.19
N GLN A 122 -18.93 1.68 10.24
CA GLN A 122 -17.69 1.83 11.01
C GLN A 122 -16.73 0.72 10.62
N VAL A 123 -15.53 1.09 10.18
CA VAL A 123 -14.47 0.14 9.83
C VAL A 123 -13.31 0.37 10.78
N ARG A 124 -13.05 -0.60 11.65
CA ARG A 124 -12.02 -0.55 12.68
C ARG A 124 -10.86 -1.46 12.32
N LEU A 125 -9.65 -0.93 12.46
CA LEU A 125 -8.41 -1.72 12.39
C LEU A 125 -7.99 -2.08 13.81
N LEU A 126 -8.12 -3.35 14.20
CA LEU A 126 -7.96 -3.76 15.61
C LEU A 126 -6.58 -3.43 16.20
N LYS A 127 -5.51 -3.64 15.44
CA LYS A 127 -4.13 -3.41 15.90
C LYS A 127 -3.83 -1.93 16.21
N SER A 128 -4.43 -1.00 15.46
CA SER A 128 -4.23 0.45 15.68
C SER A 128 -5.36 1.10 16.47
N ASN A 129 -6.46 0.38 16.71
CA ASN A 129 -7.71 0.90 17.27
C ASN A 129 -8.24 2.15 16.53
N TYR A 130 -7.93 2.28 15.24
CA TYR A 130 -8.39 3.39 14.41
C TYR A 130 -9.71 3.01 13.75
N VAL A 131 -10.67 3.95 13.75
CA VAL A 131 -12.01 3.76 13.18
C VAL A 131 -12.22 4.73 12.04
N PHE A 132 -12.53 4.21 10.86
CA PHE A 132 -13.08 4.96 9.75
C PHE A 132 -14.59 4.95 9.82
N GLU A 133 -15.21 6.10 9.62
CA GLU A 133 -16.67 6.23 9.57
C GLU A 133 -17.09 6.76 8.21
N THR A 134 -18.05 6.09 7.60
CA THR A 134 -18.68 6.52 6.35
C THR A 134 -20.20 6.46 6.50
N THR A 135 -20.88 7.57 6.21
CA THR A 135 -22.34 7.66 6.29
C THR A 135 -22.92 7.65 4.88
N ARG A 136 -23.79 6.68 4.59
CA ARG A 136 -24.48 6.62 3.29
C ARG A 136 -25.27 7.90 3.04
N SER A 137 -25.35 8.30 1.77
CA SER A 137 -26.25 9.35 1.32
C SER A 137 -27.39 8.76 0.50
N GLU A 138 -28.50 9.49 0.38
CA GLU A 138 -29.61 9.10 -0.48
C GLU A 138 -29.22 9.04 -1.97
N MET A 139 -28.23 9.85 -2.36
CA MET A 139 -27.78 9.98 -3.75
C MET A 139 -26.73 8.94 -4.17
N SER A 140 -26.04 8.32 -3.21
CA SER A 140 -24.92 7.42 -3.48
C SER A 140 -24.77 6.35 -2.41
N GLN A 141 -24.74 5.08 -2.83
CA GLN A 141 -24.46 3.91 -1.99
C GLN A 141 -22.99 3.84 -1.57
N ALA A 142 -22.10 4.36 -2.42
CA ALA A 142 -20.68 4.46 -2.24
C ALA A 142 -20.31 5.72 -1.47
N GLN A 143 -19.41 5.56 -0.50
CA GLN A 143 -18.87 6.64 0.32
C GLN A 143 -17.40 6.38 0.61
N VAL A 144 -16.61 7.45 0.69
CA VAL A 144 -15.17 7.36 0.90
C VAL A 144 -14.76 8.04 2.21
N SER A 145 -13.84 7.41 2.94
CA SER A 145 -13.25 7.99 4.14
C SER A 145 -12.12 8.96 3.80
N GLN A 146 -11.72 9.75 4.81
CA GLN A 146 -10.41 10.40 4.77
C GLN A 146 -9.29 9.36 4.78
N ILE A 147 -8.12 9.77 4.28
CA ILE A 147 -6.93 8.93 4.28
C ILE A 147 -6.24 9.00 5.63
N ALA A 148 -5.72 7.87 6.10
CA ALA A 148 -4.93 7.78 7.31
C ALA A 148 -3.65 6.96 7.09
N GLU A 149 -2.60 7.28 7.84
CA GLU A 149 -1.31 6.59 7.78
C GLU A 149 -1.20 5.55 8.89
N PHE A 150 -0.60 4.40 8.58
CA PHE A 150 -0.46 3.28 9.52
C PHE A 150 0.96 2.71 9.48
N GLN A 151 1.33 1.94 10.49
CA GLN A 151 2.56 1.16 10.42
C GLN A 151 2.40 -0.01 9.44
N PRO A 152 3.45 -0.44 8.74
CA PRO A 152 3.36 -1.63 7.89
C PRO A 152 3.09 -2.88 8.75
N GLY A 153 2.28 -3.79 8.22
CA GLY A 153 1.95 -5.05 8.90
C GLY A 153 0.59 -5.62 8.52
N LYS A 154 0.20 -6.65 9.27
CA LYS A 154 -1.09 -7.30 9.19
C LYS A 154 -2.08 -6.66 10.15
N TYR A 155 -3.30 -6.42 9.67
CA TYR A 155 -4.39 -5.80 10.41
C TYR A 155 -5.66 -6.62 10.22
N THR A 156 -6.26 -7.05 11.32
CA THR A 156 -7.63 -7.58 11.30
C THR A 156 -8.60 -6.41 11.16
N VAL A 157 -9.49 -6.51 10.17
CA VAL A 157 -10.52 -5.52 9.88
C VAL A 157 -11.83 -5.94 10.52
N GLU A 158 -12.40 -5.04 11.30
CA GLU A 158 -13.73 -5.17 11.89
C GLU A 158 -14.66 -4.16 11.22
N VAL A 159 -15.83 -4.60 10.78
CA VAL A 159 -16.85 -3.75 10.17
C VAL A 159 -18.12 -3.84 10.99
N ASN A 160 -18.61 -2.70 11.50
CA ASN A 160 -19.78 -2.61 12.39
C ASN A 160 -19.73 -3.57 13.60
N GLY A 161 -18.53 -3.78 14.16
CA GLY A 161 -18.32 -4.69 15.30
C GLY A 161 -18.11 -6.16 14.93
N LEU A 162 -18.19 -6.54 13.65
CA LEU A 162 -17.92 -7.90 13.17
C LEU A 162 -16.52 -7.98 12.56
N ALA A 163 -15.66 -8.87 13.07
CA ALA A 163 -14.38 -9.17 12.44
C ALA A 163 -14.63 -9.89 11.10
N VAL A 164 -14.15 -9.31 10.00
CA VAL A 164 -14.42 -9.81 8.65
C VAL A 164 -13.24 -10.60 8.09
N ASP A 165 -12.08 -9.94 7.92
CA ASP A 165 -10.89 -10.56 7.33
C ASP A 165 -9.60 -9.80 7.73
N GLU A 166 -8.44 -10.37 7.42
CA GLU A 166 -7.12 -9.77 7.64
C GLU A 166 -6.56 -9.15 6.35
N ILE A 167 -6.08 -7.91 6.46
CA ILE A 167 -5.37 -7.21 5.39
C ILE A 167 -3.89 -7.04 5.71
N THR A 168 -3.05 -7.05 4.70
CA THR A 168 -1.61 -6.78 4.83
C THR A 168 -1.25 -5.51 4.09
N ILE A 169 -0.73 -4.51 4.81
CA ILE A 169 -0.24 -3.26 4.24
C ILE A 169 1.28 -3.17 4.36
N LYS A 170 1.95 -2.85 3.26
CA LYS A 170 3.42 -2.76 3.16
C LYS A 170 3.90 -1.31 3.05
N LEU A 171 5.13 -1.06 3.51
CA LEU A 171 5.75 0.26 3.58
C LEU A 171 5.66 1.03 2.25
N GLY A 172 5.28 2.31 2.33
CA GLY A 172 5.16 3.21 1.19
C GLY A 172 4.07 2.87 0.17
N GLY A 173 3.22 1.88 0.47
CA GLY A 173 2.06 1.55 -0.37
C GLY A 173 0.87 2.45 -0.04
N VAL A 174 0.08 2.78 -1.05
CA VAL A 174 -1.21 3.46 -0.86
C VAL A 174 -2.31 2.48 -1.23
N TYR A 175 -3.25 2.28 -0.31
CA TYR A 175 -4.28 1.26 -0.42
C TYR A 175 -5.67 1.87 -0.26
N THR A 176 -6.63 1.31 -1.00
CA THR A 176 -8.06 1.55 -0.80
C THR A 176 -8.69 0.24 -0.39
N LEU A 177 -9.23 0.20 0.83
CA LEU A 177 -10.01 -0.91 1.36
C LEU A 177 -11.46 -0.75 0.89
N GLN A 178 -11.90 -1.64 0.01
CA GLN A 178 -13.27 -1.72 -0.45
C GLN A 178 -14.09 -2.55 0.55
N VAL A 179 -15.21 -2.01 1.01
CA VAL A 179 -16.09 -2.66 1.99
C VAL A 179 -17.49 -2.73 1.42
N TYR A 180 -17.98 -3.94 1.17
CA TYR A 180 -19.33 -4.21 0.69
C TYR A 180 -20.21 -4.65 1.87
N VAL A 181 -21.23 -3.86 2.19
CA VAL A 181 -22.15 -4.14 3.29
C VAL A 181 -23.55 -4.40 2.74
N THR A 182 -24.10 -5.55 3.07
CA THR A 182 -25.49 -5.95 2.77
C THR A 182 -26.16 -6.42 4.06
N GLU A 183 -27.49 -6.55 4.06
CA GLU A 183 -28.24 -7.06 5.23
C GLU A 183 -27.78 -8.46 5.69
N SER A 184 -27.31 -9.30 4.76
CA SER A 184 -26.96 -10.70 5.02
C SER A 184 -25.46 -10.97 5.17
N SER A 185 -24.60 -10.12 4.61
CA SER A 185 -23.15 -10.34 4.62
C SER A 185 -22.35 -9.06 4.46
N THR A 186 -21.15 -9.07 5.05
CA THR A 186 -20.13 -8.05 4.88
C THR A 186 -18.89 -8.68 4.28
N LYS A 187 -18.38 -8.08 3.20
CA LYS A 187 -17.16 -8.55 2.52
C LYS A 187 -16.23 -7.37 2.30
N ILE A 188 -14.93 -7.66 2.26
CA ILE A 188 -13.90 -6.65 2.04
C ILE A 188 -12.94 -7.09 0.95
N GLY A 189 -12.31 -6.12 0.28
CA GLY A 189 -11.21 -6.36 -0.62
C GLY A 189 -10.21 -5.20 -0.60
N LEU A 190 -8.93 -5.51 -0.71
CA LEU A 190 -7.86 -4.52 -0.63
C LEU A 190 -7.30 -4.25 -2.03
N SER A 191 -7.46 -3.02 -2.51
CA SER A 191 -6.88 -2.58 -3.78
C SER A 191 -5.64 -1.73 -3.53
N THR A 192 -4.55 -2.03 -4.25
CA THR A 192 -3.29 -1.28 -4.16
C THR A 192 -3.27 -0.19 -5.22
N ILE A 193 -3.30 1.07 -4.81
CA ILE A 193 -3.32 2.24 -5.71
C ILE A 193 -1.91 2.62 -6.14
N THR A 194 -1.01 2.68 -5.15
CA THR A 194 0.40 2.93 -5.37
C THR A 194 1.19 1.76 -4.81
N PRO A 195 2.05 1.11 -5.61
CA PRO A 195 2.79 -0.05 -5.16
C PRO A 195 3.71 0.32 -3.99
N PRO A 196 3.86 -0.61 -3.02
CA PRO A 196 4.76 -0.41 -1.89
C PRO A 196 6.21 -0.24 -2.34
N ASN A 197 7.02 0.35 -1.46
CA ASN A 197 8.44 0.49 -1.71
C ASN A 197 9.10 -0.89 -1.77
N SER A 198 9.74 -1.19 -2.90
CA SER A 198 10.62 -2.34 -3.06
C SER A 198 12.05 -1.86 -3.34
N ILE A 199 12.99 -2.31 -2.52
CA ILE A 199 14.43 -2.16 -2.79
C ILE A 199 14.94 -3.55 -3.19
N HIS A 200 15.71 -3.63 -4.27
CA HIS A 200 16.33 -4.89 -4.66
C HIS A 200 17.35 -5.33 -3.62
N ILE A 201 17.27 -6.59 -3.20
CA ILE A 201 18.23 -7.20 -2.26
C ILE A 201 19.69 -7.09 -2.75
N LEU A 202 19.89 -7.10 -4.07
CA LEU A 202 21.20 -6.93 -4.72
C LEU A 202 21.88 -5.60 -4.35
N TRP A 203 21.14 -4.59 -3.88
CA TRP A 203 21.73 -3.33 -3.43
C TRP A 203 22.52 -3.47 -2.12
N GLN A 204 22.31 -4.54 -1.36
CA GLN A 204 23.13 -4.83 -0.17
C GLN A 204 24.49 -5.43 -0.54
N LEU A 205 24.62 -5.96 -1.75
CA LEU A 205 25.79 -6.71 -2.19
C LEU A 205 27.08 -5.86 -2.24
N PRO A 206 27.07 -4.61 -2.75
CA PRO A 206 28.24 -3.74 -2.70
C PRO A 206 28.74 -3.48 -1.27
N GLN A 207 27.83 -3.26 -0.32
CA GLN A 207 28.19 -3.04 1.09
C GLN A 207 28.83 -4.29 1.70
N TYR A 208 28.25 -5.47 1.45
CA TYR A 208 28.82 -6.73 1.92
C TYR A 208 30.21 -6.99 1.33
N ILE A 209 30.41 -6.74 0.03
CA ILE A 209 31.73 -6.90 -0.60
C ILE A 209 32.75 -6.01 0.08
N VAL A 210 32.47 -4.71 0.23
CA VAL A 210 33.41 -3.76 0.85
C VAL A 210 33.74 -4.18 2.29
N SER A 211 32.74 -4.60 3.06
CA SER A 211 32.94 -5.07 4.43
C SER A 211 33.83 -6.31 4.50
N VAL A 212 33.57 -7.31 3.65
CA VAL A 212 34.36 -8.56 3.62
C VAL A 212 35.79 -8.30 3.16
N VAL A 213 35.98 -7.44 2.15
CA VAL A 213 37.32 -7.05 1.69
C VAL A 213 38.09 -6.34 2.80
N ALA A 214 37.46 -5.39 3.50
CA ALA A 214 38.07 -4.69 4.62
C ALA A 214 38.46 -5.65 5.75
N GLU A 215 37.60 -6.62 6.07
CA GLU A 215 37.88 -7.63 7.08
C GLU A 215 39.08 -8.50 6.71
N VAL A 216 39.11 -9.05 5.50
CA VAL A 216 40.23 -9.91 5.03
C VAL A 216 41.55 -9.12 4.99
N MET A 217 41.53 -7.88 4.53
CA MET A 217 42.72 -7.04 4.41
C MET A 217 43.29 -6.59 5.76
N CYS A 218 42.45 -6.39 6.78
CA CYS A 218 42.91 -5.95 8.10
C CYS A 218 43.21 -7.13 9.04
N VAL A 219 42.33 -8.12 9.10
CA VAL A 219 42.40 -9.18 10.12
C VAL A 219 43.49 -10.19 9.80
N ILE A 220 43.58 -10.68 8.56
CA ILE A 220 44.54 -11.75 8.22
C ILE A 220 46.00 -11.25 8.32
N PRO A 221 46.38 -10.12 7.71
CA PRO A 221 47.73 -9.60 7.84
C PRO A 221 48.02 -9.10 9.27
N GLY A 222 47.03 -8.51 9.94
CA GLY A 222 47.17 -8.02 11.31
C GLY A 222 47.49 -9.14 12.30
N LEU A 223 46.75 -10.25 12.24
CA LEU A 223 47.02 -11.44 13.05
C LEU A 223 48.39 -12.04 12.74
N ASN A 224 48.75 -12.13 11.46
CA ASN A 224 50.05 -12.67 11.06
C ASN A 224 51.22 -11.81 11.57
N PHE A 225 51.09 -10.49 11.50
CA PHE A 225 52.07 -9.55 12.03
C PHE A 225 52.22 -9.69 13.55
N ILE A 226 51.10 -9.69 14.28
CA ILE A 226 51.10 -9.84 15.73
C ILE A 226 51.75 -11.17 16.14
N PHE A 227 51.44 -12.26 15.43
CA PHE A 227 52.02 -13.57 15.72
C PHE A 227 53.52 -13.64 15.42
N SER A 228 53.95 -13.01 14.32
CA SER A 228 55.35 -12.98 13.89
C SER A 228 56.22 -12.10 14.77
N GLN A 229 55.69 -10.99 15.29
CA GLN A 229 56.46 -10.01 16.06
C GLN A 229 56.36 -10.23 17.58
N ALA A 230 55.42 -11.04 18.04
CA ALA A 230 55.30 -11.33 19.47
C ALA A 230 56.42 -12.26 19.98
N PRO A 231 57.09 -11.90 21.09
CA PRO A 231 58.10 -12.74 21.72
C PRO A 231 57.49 -14.06 22.22
N ALA A 232 58.26 -15.15 22.16
CA ALA A 232 57.76 -16.52 22.33
C ALA A 232 56.96 -16.76 23.62
N SER A 233 57.31 -16.09 24.73
CA SER A 233 56.63 -16.20 26.02
C SER A 233 55.32 -15.40 26.12
N MET A 234 55.07 -14.43 25.23
CA MET A 234 53.91 -13.52 25.28
C MET A 234 52.94 -13.66 24.11
N LYS A 235 53.22 -14.56 23.14
CA LYS A 235 52.35 -14.79 21.97
C LYS A 235 50.89 -15.00 22.33
N SER A 236 50.62 -15.84 23.32
CA SER A 236 49.25 -16.14 23.76
C SER A 236 48.56 -14.93 24.40
N LEU A 237 49.30 -14.09 25.13
CA LEU A 237 48.74 -12.93 25.80
C LEU A 237 48.35 -11.82 24.81
N ILE A 238 49.21 -11.54 23.84
CA ILE A 238 48.95 -10.51 22.82
C ILE A 238 47.81 -10.95 21.89
N MET A 239 47.74 -12.24 21.54
CA MET A 239 46.59 -12.78 20.81
C MET A 239 45.29 -12.71 21.61
N ALA A 240 45.33 -12.96 22.92
CA ALA A 240 44.17 -12.79 23.78
C ALA A 240 43.70 -11.33 23.81
N PHE A 241 44.63 -10.35 23.85
CA PHE A 241 44.27 -8.94 23.76
C PHE A 241 43.62 -8.55 22.42
N TRP A 242 44.10 -9.10 21.31
CA TRP A 242 43.46 -8.89 20.00
C TRP A 242 42.01 -9.42 19.96
N LEU A 243 41.79 -10.63 20.47
CA LEU A 243 40.45 -11.22 20.58
C LEU A 243 39.55 -10.44 21.55
N MET A 244 40.13 -9.88 22.62
CA MET A 244 39.40 -9.02 23.55
C MET A 244 38.89 -7.75 22.86
N THR A 245 39.68 -7.12 22.00
CA THR A 245 39.23 -5.95 21.21
C THR A 245 38.09 -6.34 20.26
N ASN A 246 38.15 -7.51 19.64
CA ASN A 246 37.07 -8.02 18.80
C ASN A 246 35.78 -8.25 19.61
N SER A 247 35.88 -8.88 20.78
CA SER A 247 34.74 -9.04 21.70
C SER A 247 34.15 -7.70 22.14
N ALA A 248 34.98 -6.68 22.38
CA ALA A 248 34.51 -5.35 22.74
C ALA A 248 33.71 -4.70 21.59
N ALA A 249 34.14 -4.87 20.34
CA ALA A 249 33.38 -4.40 19.18
C ALA A 249 32.01 -5.07 19.06
N HIS A 250 31.92 -6.39 19.30
CA HIS A 250 30.64 -7.10 19.32
C HIS A 250 29.72 -6.63 20.44
N LEU A 251 30.24 -6.31 21.63
CA LEU A 251 29.45 -5.75 22.72
C LEU A 251 28.82 -4.39 22.34
N ILE A 252 29.53 -3.55 21.59
CA ILE A 252 28.99 -2.27 21.10
C ILE A 252 27.80 -2.50 20.16
N VAL A 253 27.86 -3.48 19.27
CA VAL A 253 26.75 -3.79 18.38
C VAL A 253 25.52 -4.22 19.19
N ILE A 254 25.70 -5.11 20.16
CA ILE A 254 24.61 -5.61 21.02
C ILE A 254 23.95 -4.47 21.80
N THR A 255 24.73 -3.56 22.38
CA THR A 255 24.17 -2.44 23.15
C THR A 255 23.36 -1.50 22.27
N ILE A 256 23.82 -1.22 21.05
CA ILE A 256 23.09 -0.39 20.08
C ILE A 256 21.79 -1.09 19.65
N THR A 257 21.83 -2.40 19.38
CA THR A 257 20.63 -3.17 18.99
C THR A 257 19.62 -3.23 20.13
N ALA A 258 20.06 -3.46 21.36
CA ALA A 258 19.19 -3.51 22.54
C ALA A 258 18.53 -2.15 22.85
N ALA A 259 19.18 -1.04 22.47
CA ALA A 259 18.64 0.29 22.68
C ALA A 259 17.47 0.65 21.73
N HIS A 260 17.06 -0.24 20.81
CA HIS A 260 16.01 0.02 19.81
C HIS A 260 16.18 1.35 19.05
N PHE A 261 17.44 1.80 18.88
CA PHE A 261 17.75 3.11 18.34
C PHE A 261 17.25 3.29 16.89
N PHE A 262 17.08 2.18 16.16
CA PHE A 262 16.68 2.17 14.75
C PHE A 262 15.21 1.85 14.50
N ASP A 263 14.39 1.59 15.52
CA ASP A 263 12.95 1.33 15.33
C ASP A 263 12.13 2.59 14.97
N ARG A 264 12.79 3.75 14.88
CA ARG A 264 12.19 5.07 14.56
C ARG A 264 12.58 5.63 13.19
N LEU A 265 13.29 4.88 12.35
CA LEU A 265 13.69 5.25 10.99
C LEU A 265 13.08 4.29 9.96
#